data_AF-A0A9Q3C382-F1
#
_entry.id   AF-A0A9Q3C382-F1
#
_cell.length_a   1.000
_cell.length_b   1.000
_cell.length_c   1.000
_cell.angle_alpha   90.00
_cell.angle_beta   90.00
_cell.angle_gamma   90.00
#
_symmetry.space_group_name_H-M   'P 1'
#
loop_
_entity.id
_entity.type
_entity.pdbx_description
1 polymer ?
#
loop_
_entity_poly.entity_id
_entity_poly.type
_entity_poly.pdbx_seq_one_letter_code
_entity_poly.pdbx_strand_id
1 'polypeptide(L)'
;MKQELINVLYTYKNSFASDNEPLGTIRGNEADITLNIDALYPPVLRRPAYPASPRAREASEKCIQDLINLGVPRNVGHNEEVEVATPFIID
;
A
#
# COMPACT_ATOMS: atom_id res chain seq x y z
N MET A 1 -31.77 -6.17 -20.72
CA MET A 1 -31.23 -5.29 -19.66
C MET A 1 -30.68 -6.03 -18.43
N LYS A 2 -31.48 -6.62 -17.53
CA LYS A 2 -30.94 -7.24 -16.29
C LYS A 2 -29.97 -8.40 -16.56
N GLN A 3 -30.31 -9.26 -17.53
CA GLN A 3 -29.47 -10.40 -17.93
C GLN A 3 -28.14 -9.95 -18.56
N GLU A 4 -28.18 -8.90 -19.38
CA GLU A 4 -26.97 -8.35 -20.02
C GLU A 4 -26.03 -7.73 -19.00
N LEU A 5 -26.57 -6.99 -18.03
CA LEU A 5 -25.79 -6.43 -16.93
C LEU A 5 -25.11 -7.54 -16.12
N ILE A 6 -25.84 -8.61 -15.77
CA ILE A 6 -25.27 -9.75 -15.05
C ILE A 6 -24.16 -10.40 -15.87
N ASN A 7 -24.35 -10.58 -17.17
CA ASN A 7 -23.32 -11.14 -18.04
C ASN A 7 -22.06 -10.27 -18.05
N VAL A 8 -22.20 -8.95 -18.18
CA VAL A 8 -21.05 -8.02 -18.15
C VAL A 8 -20.31 -8.10 -16.81
N LEU A 9 -21.03 -8.02 -15.69
CA LEU A 9 -20.42 -8.12 -14.35
C LEU A 9 -19.73 -9.46 -14.13
N TYR A 10 -20.29 -10.55 -14.66
CA TYR A 10 -19.68 -11.87 -14.57
C TYR A 10 -18.43 -12.01 -15.46
N THR A 11 -18.48 -11.47 -16.68
CA THR A 11 -17.35 -11.47 -17.62
C THR A 11 -16.16 -10.67 -17.08
N TYR A 12 -16.41 -9.51 -16.48
CA TYR A 12 -15.37 -8.63 -15.95
C TYR A 12 -15.22 -8.70 -14.43
N LYS A 13 -15.64 -9.80 -13.79
CA LYS A 13 -15.64 -9.94 -12.33
C LYS A 13 -14.28 -9.64 -11.66
N ASN A 14 -13.18 -9.93 -12.36
CA ASN A 14 -11.80 -9.70 -11.88
C ASN A 14 -11.35 -8.24 -12.05
N SER A 15 -12.11 -7.41 -12.74
CA SER A 15 -11.85 -5.97 -12.89
C SER A 15 -12.42 -5.16 -11.72
N PHE A 16 -13.20 -5.79 -10.84
CA PHE A 16 -13.76 -5.17 -9.65
C PHE A 16 -12.97 -5.60 -8.42
N ALA A 17 -12.72 -4.66 -7.51
CA ALA A 17 -12.18 -4.98 -6.20
C ALA A 17 -13.15 -5.89 -5.44
N SER A 18 -12.62 -6.92 -4.78
CA SER A 18 -13.39 -7.81 -3.91
C SER A 18 -12.79 -7.85 -2.51
N ASP A 19 -13.52 -8.37 -1.52
CA ASP A 19 -13.00 -8.50 -0.15
C ASP A 19 -11.74 -9.39 -0.08
N ASN A 20 -11.56 -10.30 -1.04
CA ASN A 20 -10.40 -11.19 -1.13
C ASN A 20 -9.25 -10.59 -1.96
N GLU A 21 -9.56 -9.68 -2.89
CA GLU A 21 -8.60 -8.99 -3.77
C GLU A 21 -9.00 -7.50 -3.86
N PRO A 22 -8.80 -6.72 -2.78
CA PRO A 22 -9.27 -5.34 -2.72
C PRO A 22 -8.34 -4.37 -3.45
N LEU A 23 -7.10 -4.79 -3.75
CA LEU A 23 -6.13 -4.01 -4.50
C LEU A 23 -5.60 -4.84 -5.67
N GLY A 24 -5.72 -4.29 -6.88
CA GLY A 24 -5.11 -4.88 -8.07
C GLY A 24 -3.65 -4.46 -8.19
N THR A 25 -2.72 -5.40 -8.15
CA THR A 25 -1.32 -5.12 -8.49
C THR A 25 -1.15 -5.10 -10.00
N ILE A 26 -0.95 -3.91 -10.58
CA ILE A 26 -0.53 -3.80 -11.99
C ILE A 26 0.97 -4.09 -12.04
N ARG A 27 1.34 -5.30 -12.49
CA ARG A 27 2.75 -5.66 -12.71
C ARG A 27 3.38 -4.72 -13.73
N GLY A 28 4.53 -4.14 -13.41
CA GLY A 28 5.32 -3.28 -14.31
C GLY A 28 5.16 -1.77 -14.12
N ASN A 29 4.37 -1.32 -13.14
CA ASN A 29 4.26 0.11 -12.76
C ASN A 29 5.00 0.40 -11.43
N GLU A 30 6.13 -0.23 -11.21
CA GLU A 30 7.00 0.05 -10.08
C GLU A 30 7.71 1.38 -10.34
N ALA A 31 7.61 2.34 -9.42
CA ALA A 31 8.39 3.58 -9.55
C ALA A 31 9.74 3.41 -8.87
N ASP A 32 10.78 3.67 -9.66
CA ASP A 32 12.12 3.91 -9.16
C ASP A 32 12.25 5.39 -8.76
N ILE A 33 12.48 5.63 -7.48
CA ILE A 33 12.68 6.98 -6.93
C ILE A 33 14.18 7.19 -6.72
N THR A 34 14.83 7.77 -7.73
CA THR A 34 16.22 8.20 -7.61
C THR A 34 16.30 9.59 -6.97
N LEU A 35 17.06 9.72 -5.88
CA LEU A 35 17.36 11.02 -5.31
C LEU A 35 18.43 11.73 -6.16
N ASN A 36 18.14 12.97 -6.58
CA ASN A 36 19.09 13.81 -7.33
C ASN A 36 20.21 14.40 -6.45
N ILE A 37 20.28 13.98 -5.19
CA ILE A 37 21.25 14.46 -4.19
C ILE A 37 21.86 13.24 -3.49
N ASP A 38 23.12 13.39 -3.06
CA ASP A 38 23.74 12.40 -2.19
C ASP A 38 22.96 12.31 -0.87
N ALA A 39 22.86 11.10 -0.31
CA ALA A 39 22.23 10.88 0.97
C ALA A 39 22.95 11.73 2.03
N LEU A 40 22.29 12.79 2.52
CA LEU A 40 22.80 13.58 3.63
C LEU A 40 23.01 12.63 4.82
N TYR A 41 24.27 12.48 5.24
CA TYR A 41 24.65 11.69 6.40
C TYR A 41 24.01 12.28 7.68
N PRO A 42 23.51 11.45 8.61
CA PRO A 42 22.80 10.19 8.44
C PRO A 42 21.31 10.46 8.14
N PRO A 43 20.49 9.43 7.82
CA PRO A 43 19.03 9.55 7.76
C PRO A 43 18.44 9.83 9.17
N VAL A 44 18.70 11.02 9.70
CA VAL A 44 18.25 11.48 11.01
C VAL A 44 17.04 12.37 10.81
N LEU A 45 15.92 11.70 10.54
CA LEU A 45 14.62 12.18 10.97
C LEU A 45 13.90 11.06 11.71
N ARG A 46 14.57 10.47 12.71
CA ARG A 46 13.88 9.69 13.76
C ARG A 46 13.16 10.64 14.69
N ARG A 47 12.18 11.36 14.16
CA ARG A 47 11.17 11.98 15.03
C ARG A 47 10.37 10.83 15.61
N PRO A 48 10.21 10.76 16.95
CA PRO A 48 9.26 9.80 17.50
C PRO A 48 7.91 10.05 16.83
N ALA A 49 7.18 8.97 16.56
CA ALA A 49 5.82 9.10 16.08
C ALA A 49 5.05 10.03 17.04
N TYR A 50 4.32 10.99 16.48
CA TYR A 50 3.48 11.85 17.31
C TYR A 50 2.47 11.00 18.08
N PRO A 51 2.20 11.32 19.35
CA PRO A 51 1.25 10.54 20.14
C PRO A 51 -0.13 10.59 19.50
N ALA A 52 -0.68 9.42 19.16
CA ALA A 52 -2.04 9.27 18.69
C ALA A 52 -3.01 9.11 19.87
N SER A 53 -4.25 9.59 19.74
CA SER A 53 -5.29 9.28 20.72
C SER A 53 -5.61 7.78 20.72
N PRO A 54 -6.11 7.19 21.83
CA PRO A 54 -6.41 5.76 21.89
C PRO A 54 -7.34 5.30 20.76
N ARG A 55 -8.40 6.08 20.50
CA ARG A 55 -9.35 5.82 19.41
C ARG A 55 -8.70 5.88 18.02
N ALA A 56 -7.82 6.86 17.80
CA ALA A 56 -7.10 6.98 16.53
C ALA A 56 -6.13 5.82 16.33
N ARG A 57 -5.49 5.37 17.42
CA ARG A 57 -4.58 4.22 17.40
C ARG A 57 -5.31 2.93 17.03
N GLU A 58 -6.44 2.64 17.66
CA GLU A 58 -7.27 1.46 17.34
C GLU A 58 -7.73 1.43 15.88
N ALA A 59 -8.21 2.56 15.36
CA ALA A 59 -8.62 2.66 13.96
C ALA A 59 -7.43 2.48 13.00
N SER A 60 -6.29 3.07 13.31
CA SER A 60 -5.07 2.95 12.50
C SER A 60 -4.52 1.54 12.51
N GLU A 61 -4.54 0.86 13.65
CA GLU A 61 -4.06 -0.52 13.82
C GLU A 61 -4.84 -1.48 12.92
N LYS A 62 -6.17 -1.32 12.85
CA LYS A 62 -7.00 -2.09 11.92
C LYS A 62 -6.60 -1.86 10.46
N CYS A 63 -6.51 -0.60 10.04
CA CYS A 63 -6.14 -0.28 8.66
C CYS A 63 -4.73 -0.78 8.30
N ILE A 64 -3.77 -0.67 9.22
CA ILE A 64 -2.40 -1.16 9.03
C ILE A 64 -2.41 -2.69 8.87
N GLN A 65 -3.18 -3.39 9.70
CA GLN A 65 -3.27 -4.84 9.62
C GLN A 65 -3.89 -5.31 8.29
N ASP A 66 -4.93 -4.61 7.82
CA ASP A 66 -5.54 -4.89 6.51
C ASP A 66 -4.51 -4.69 5.39
N LEU A 67 -3.72 -3.60 5.43
CA LEU A 67 -2.66 -3.37 4.45
C LEU A 67 -1.56 -4.45 4.50
N ILE A 68 -1.13 -4.88 5.68
CA ILE A 68 -0.15 -5.98 5.84
C ILE A 68 -0.67 -7.27 5.20
N ASN A 69 -1.94 -7.61 5.43
CA ASN A 69 -2.55 -8.82 4.85
C ASN A 69 -2.60 -8.75 3.32
N LEU A 70 -2.66 -7.54 2.76
CA LEU A 70 -2.60 -7.30 1.31
C LEU A 70 -1.18 -7.29 0.74
N GLY A 71 -0.17 -7.47 1.59
CA GLY A 71 1.24 -7.47 1.18
C GLY A 71 1.74 -6.10 0.72
N VAL A 72 1.06 -5.01 1.10
CA VAL A 72 1.43 -3.64 0.69
C VAL A 72 2.66 -3.15 1.48
N PRO A 73 2.62 -3.02 2.82
CA PRO A 73 3.81 -2.78 3.62
C PRO A 73 4.49 -4.10 3.99
N ARG A 74 5.83 -4.10 3.99
CA ARG A 74 6.65 -5.16 4.59
C ARG A 74 7.44 -4.61 5.77
N ASN A 75 7.73 -5.47 6.74
CA ASN A 75 8.67 -5.12 7.80
C ASN A 75 10.08 -5.02 7.22
N VAL A 76 10.78 -3.95 7.60
CA VAL A 76 12.16 -3.66 7.19
C VAL A 76 13.03 -3.65 8.44
N GLY A 77 14.17 -4.35 8.38
CA GLY A 77 15.13 -4.40 9.47
C GLY A 77 15.79 -3.04 9.75
N HIS A 78 16.27 -2.83 10.98
CA HIS A 78 16.84 -1.55 11.42
C HIS A 78 17.99 -1.02 10.54
N ASN A 79 18.74 -1.93 9.92
CA ASN A 79 19.90 -1.65 9.08
C ASN A 79 19.74 -2.28 7.68
N GLU A 80 18.52 -2.65 7.30
CA GLU A 80 18.27 -3.19 5.97
C GLU A 80 18.29 -2.04 4.97
N GLU A 81 19.23 -2.09 4.01
CA GLU A 81 19.21 -1.20 2.87
C GLU A 81 18.06 -1.61 1.96
N VAL A 82 17.11 -0.70 1.78
CA VAL A 82 15.94 -0.94 0.94
C VAL A 82 15.90 0.15 -0.12
N GLU A 83 15.89 -0.26 -1.38
CA GLU A 83 15.52 0.63 -2.47
C GLU A 83 14.06 1.05 -2.27
N VAL A 84 13.82 2.37 -2.22
CA VAL A 84 12.49 2.92 -1.94
C VAL A 84 11.61 2.75 -3.17
N ALA A 85 10.98 1.57 -3.30
CA ALA A 85 9.89 1.34 -4.23
C ALA A 85 8.58 1.73 -3.55
N THR A 86 7.89 2.75 -4.06
CA THR A 86 6.57 3.15 -3.53
C THR A 86 5.48 2.45 -4.35
N PRO A 87 4.60 1.64 -3.75
CA PRO A 87 3.43 1.12 -4.45
C PRO A 87 2.50 2.28 -4.78
N PHE A 88 2.06 2.38 -6.04
CA PHE A 88 1.05 3.35 -6.47
C PHE A 88 -0.34 2.78 -6.22
N ILE A 89 -1.16 3.52 -5.48
CA ILE A 89 -2.60 3.25 -5.33
C ILE A 89 -3.30 4.14 -6.36
N ILE A 90 -3.96 3.53 -7.34
CA ILE A 90 -4.80 4.24 -8.31
C ILE A 90 -6.24 4.20 -7.77
N ASP A 91 -6.83 5.37 -7.56
CA ASP A 91 -8.25 5.59 -7.20
C ASP A 91 -9.10 5.78 -8.46
#